data_AF-A0A972GCU0-F1
#
_entry.id   AF-A0A972GCU0-F1
#
_cell.length_a   1.000
_cell.length_b   1.000
_cell.length_c   1.000
_cell.angle_alpha   90.00
_cell.angle_beta   90.00
_cell.angle_gamma   90.00
#
_symmetry.space_group_name_H-M   'P 1'
#
loop_
_entity.id
_entity.type
_entity.pdbx_description
1 polymer ?
#
loop_
_entity_poly.entity_id
_entity_poly.type
_entity_poly.pdbx_seq_one_letter_code
_entity_poly.pdbx_strand_id
1 'polypeptide(L)'
;MPLRRAAMEAGHASTNVLRDYLALALAGLGVSIPSHEYIAGVLLAAAGASVMARHRRDGRKVWAILGVAVFFATLTAIAWSAFEITFPVQIGMAATGVASGWIANFIAQFLNRVSSRADDIADRVVDQVVPEKRSDDE
;
A
#
# COMPACT_ATOMS: atom_id res chain seq x y z
N MET A 1 3.35 -49.85 -4.28
CA MET A 1 3.46 -48.51 -4.90
C MET A 1 2.19 -47.60 -4.88
N PRO A 2 1.06 -47.88 -4.18
CA PRO A 2 -0.12 -46.98 -4.23
C PRO A 2 0.01 -45.71 -3.35
N LEU A 3 0.78 -45.77 -2.26
CA LEU A 3 0.95 -44.64 -1.31
C LEU A 3 1.60 -43.39 -1.95
N ARG A 4 2.42 -43.57 -2.98
CA ARG A 4 3.11 -42.45 -3.65
C ARG A 4 2.18 -41.69 -4.62
N ARG A 5 1.11 -42.31 -5.12
CA ARG A 5 0.09 -41.64 -5.94
C ARG A 5 -0.87 -40.80 -5.11
N ALA A 6 -1.36 -41.35 -4.00
CA ALA A 6 -2.29 -40.64 -3.11
C ALA A 6 -1.67 -39.34 -2.53
N ALA A 7 -0.38 -39.37 -2.17
CA ALA A 7 0.33 -38.18 -1.71
C ALA A 7 0.50 -37.12 -2.81
N MET A 8 0.65 -37.54 -4.07
CA MET A 8 0.83 -36.63 -5.21
C MET A 8 -0.51 -35.97 -5.61
N GLU A 9 -1.61 -36.72 -5.60
CA GLU A 9 -2.96 -36.19 -5.85
C GLU A 9 -3.42 -35.22 -4.75
N ALA A 10 -3.15 -35.53 -3.47
CA ALA A 10 -3.45 -34.64 -2.35
C ALA A 10 -2.67 -33.32 -2.42
N GLY A 11 -1.40 -33.36 -2.87
CA GLY A 11 -0.59 -32.18 -3.09
C GLY A 11 -1.16 -31.25 -4.17
N HIS A 12 -1.59 -31.82 -5.30
CA HIS A 12 -2.17 -31.05 -6.40
C HIS A 12 -3.53 -30.44 -6.04
N ALA A 13 -4.39 -31.18 -5.33
CA ALA A 13 -5.67 -30.67 -4.86
C ALA A 13 -5.51 -29.44 -3.97
N SER A 14 -4.56 -29.48 -3.02
CA SER A 14 -4.29 -28.36 -2.11
C SER A 14 -3.78 -27.12 -2.84
N THR A 15 -2.86 -27.28 -3.81
CA THR A 15 -2.34 -26.15 -4.59
C THR A 15 -3.40 -25.47 -5.46
N ASN A 16 -4.33 -26.25 -6.02
CA ASN A 16 -5.41 -25.69 -6.86
C ASN A 16 -6.40 -24.88 -6.02
N VAL A 17 -6.79 -25.40 -4.86
CA VAL A 17 -7.70 -24.72 -3.93
C VAL A 17 -7.12 -23.38 -3.46
N LEU A 18 -5.83 -23.34 -3.08
CA LEU A 18 -5.17 -22.09 -2.68
C LEU A 18 -5.14 -21.07 -3.83
N ARG A 19 -4.87 -21.52 -5.06
CA ARG A 19 -4.82 -20.67 -6.25
C ARG A 19 -6.20 -20.07 -6.57
N ASP A 20 -7.25 -20.86 -6.40
CA ASP A 20 -8.63 -20.42 -6.61
C ASP A 20 -9.06 -19.38 -5.57
N TYR A 21 -8.75 -19.60 -4.28
CA TYR A 21 -9.03 -18.59 -3.25
C TYR A 21 -8.27 -17.28 -3.47
N LEU A 22 -7.01 -17.36 -3.90
CA LEU A 22 -6.21 -16.19 -4.27
C LEU A 22 -6.81 -15.45 -5.47
N ALA A 23 -7.21 -16.18 -6.51
CA ALA A 23 -7.87 -15.61 -7.67
C ALA A 23 -9.20 -14.94 -7.29
N LEU A 24 -9.99 -15.57 -6.41
CA LEU A 24 -11.26 -15.02 -5.93
C LEU A 24 -11.05 -13.73 -5.11
N ALA A 25 -10.05 -13.72 -4.23
CA ALA A 25 -9.71 -12.54 -3.44
C ALA A 25 -9.23 -11.38 -4.32
N LEU A 26 -8.40 -11.67 -5.33
CA LEU A 26 -7.93 -10.68 -6.30
C LEU A 26 -9.06 -10.14 -7.18
N ALA A 27 -9.96 -11.01 -7.64
CA ALA A 27 -11.14 -10.62 -8.40
C ALA A 27 -12.08 -9.75 -7.56
N GLY A 28 -12.28 -10.07 -6.28
CA GLY A 28 -13.04 -9.24 -5.34
C GLY A 28 -12.42 -7.86 -5.10
N LEU A 29 -11.10 -7.74 -5.29
CA LEU A 29 -10.35 -6.48 -5.23
C LEU A 29 -10.38 -5.71 -6.56
N GLY A 30 -10.99 -6.25 -7.61
CA GLY A 30 -11.02 -5.66 -8.95
C GLY A 30 -9.72 -5.88 -9.75
N VAL A 31 -8.83 -6.75 -9.30
CA VAL A 31 -7.57 -7.07 -9.98
C VAL A 31 -7.86 -8.15 -11.03
N SER A 32 -7.78 -7.79 -12.31
CA SER A 32 -8.06 -8.72 -13.43
C SER A 32 -6.81 -9.41 -13.98
N ILE A 33 -5.63 -9.12 -13.45
CA ILE A 33 -4.35 -9.71 -13.88
C ILE A 33 -4.06 -11.06 -13.21
N PRO A 34 -3.24 -11.93 -13.82
CA PRO A 34 -2.88 -13.21 -13.24
C PRO A 34 -2.25 -13.06 -11.84
N SER A 35 -2.64 -13.93 -10.91
CA SER A 35 -2.22 -13.87 -9.50
C SER A 35 -0.69 -13.86 -9.30
N HIS A 36 0.05 -14.59 -10.14
CA HIS A 36 1.51 -14.61 -10.08
C HIS A 36 2.15 -13.29 -10.55
N GLU A 37 1.57 -12.62 -11.55
CA GLU A 37 2.04 -11.32 -12.02
C GLU A 37 1.78 -10.22 -10.99
N TYR A 38 0.61 -10.27 -10.35
CA TYR A 38 0.27 -9.37 -9.25
C TYR A 38 1.26 -9.51 -8.08
N ILE A 39 1.51 -10.74 -7.61
CA ILE A 39 2.44 -10.99 -6.50
C ILE A 39 3.85 -10.52 -6.88
N ALA A 40 4.33 -10.83 -8.08
CA ALA A 40 5.62 -10.36 -8.57
C ALA A 40 5.71 -8.82 -8.60
N GLY A 41 4.66 -8.15 -9.10
CA GLY A 41 4.58 -6.69 -9.16
C GLY A 41 4.56 -6.03 -7.78
N VAL A 42 3.82 -6.60 -6.82
CA VAL A 42 3.79 -6.11 -5.43
C VAL A 42 5.16 -6.28 -4.76
N LEU A 43 5.82 -7.42 -4.92
CA LEU A 43 7.16 -7.64 -4.40
C LEU A 43 8.18 -6.68 -5.02
N LEU A 44 8.07 -6.44 -6.32
CA LEU A 44 8.94 -5.51 -7.03
C LEU A 44 8.72 -4.05 -6.59
N ALA A 45 7.47 -3.65 -6.38
CA ALA A 45 7.12 -2.35 -5.81
C ALA A 45 7.66 -2.18 -4.38
N ALA A 46 7.52 -3.22 -3.55
CA ALA A 46 8.07 -3.25 -2.19
C ALA A 46 9.61 -3.19 -2.20
N ALA A 47 10.27 -3.86 -3.14
CA ALA A 47 11.72 -3.78 -3.30
C ALA A 47 12.17 -2.37 -3.69
N GLY A 48 11.50 -1.72 -4.66
CA GLY A 48 11.76 -0.33 -5.03
C GLY A 48 11.56 0.63 -3.86
N ALA A 49 10.46 0.47 -3.13
CA ALA A 49 10.16 1.23 -1.92
C ALA A 49 11.22 1.02 -0.82
N SER A 50 11.70 -0.21 -0.64
CA SER A 50 12.74 -0.54 0.35
C SER A 50 14.09 0.08 -0.02
N VAL A 51 14.47 0.11 -1.30
CA VAL A 51 15.69 0.80 -1.76
C VAL A 51 15.59 2.30 -1.45
N MET A 52 14.43 2.90 -1.73
CA MET A 52 14.20 4.32 -1.47
C MET A 52 14.19 4.65 0.02
N ALA A 53 13.58 3.79 0.85
CA ALA A 53 13.55 3.95 2.29
C ALA A 53 14.95 3.81 2.91
N ARG A 54 15.78 2.88 2.40
CA ARG A 54 17.18 2.71 2.84
C ARG A 54 18.02 3.95 2.56
N HIS A 55 17.78 4.63 1.44
CA HIS A 55 18.45 5.89 1.12
C HIS A 55 18.17 6.98 2.16
N ARG A 56 17.00 6.95 2.81
CA ARG A 56 16.57 7.99 3.76
C ARG A 56 16.89 7.71 5.22
N ARG A 57 17.54 6.58 5.56
CA ARG A 57 17.98 6.18 6.92
C ARG A 57 16.90 6.24 8.02
N ASP A 58 15.63 6.30 7.67
CA ASP A 58 14.55 6.51 8.64
C ASP A 58 13.77 5.20 8.86
N GLY A 59 14.32 4.34 9.73
CA GLY A 59 13.85 2.96 9.92
C GLY A 59 12.38 2.84 10.36
N ARG A 60 11.86 3.83 11.11
CA ARG A 60 10.46 3.86 11.54
C ARG A 60 9.48 4.08 10.38
N LYS A 61 9.91 4.76 9.31
CA LYS A 61 9.05 5.07 8.16
C LYS A 61 9.04 3.98 7.10
N VAL A 62 9.93 2.99 7.19
CA VAL A 62 10.05 1.91 6.19
C VAL A 62 8.73 1.17 6.01
N TRP A 63 8.08 0.79 7.11
CA TRP A 63 6.80 0.06 7.06
C TRP A 63 5.66 0.89 6.47
N ALA A 64 5.59 2.18 6.80
CA ALA A 64 4.61 3.09 6.21
C ALA A 64 4.82 3.26 4.69
N ILE A 65 6.08 3.42 4.27
CA ILE A 65 6.45 3.53 2.85
C ILE A 65 6.11 2.23 2.11
N LEU A 66 6.41 1.07 2.71
CA LEU A 66 6.07 -0.23 2.12
C LEU A 66 4.56 -0.39 1.95
N GLY A 67 3.78 -0.07 2.99
CA GLY A 67 2.32 -0.16 2.95
C GLY A 67 1.71 0.74 1.87
N VAL A 68 2.18 1.99 1.77
CA VAL A 68 1.76 2.92 0.72
C VAL A 68 2.16 2.40 -0.67
N ALA A 69 3.36 1.85 -0.83
CA ALA A 69 3.81 1.29 -2.09
C ALA A 69 2.95 0.10 -2.54
N VAL A 70 2.62 -0.82 -1.63
CA VAL A 70 1.72 -1.96 -1.92
C VAL A 70 0.33 -1.47 -2.31
N PHE A 71 -0.22 -0.49 -1.59
CA PHE A 71 -1.52 0.10 -1.90
C PHE A 71 -1.55 0.71 -3.30
N PHE A 72 -0.57 1.56 -3.65
CA PHE A 72 -0.51 2.17 -4.97
C PHE A 72 -0.19 1.18 -6.09
N ALA A 73 0.62 0.15 -5.82
CA ALA A 73 0.85 -0.94 -6.77
C ALA A 73 -0.47 -1.66 -7.06
N THR A 74 -1.29 -1.92 -6.03
CA THR A 74 -2.62 -2.54 -6.17
C THR A 74 -3.56 -1.68 -7.01
N LEU A 75 -3.63 -0.37 -6.74
CA LEU A 75 -4.41 0.56 -7.57
C LEU A 75 -3.92 0.60 -9.02
N THR A 76 -2.60 0.52 -9.22
CA THR A 76 -2.02 0.46 -10.57
C THR A 76 -2.45 -0.82 -11.27
N ALA A 77 -2.44 -1.97 -10.60
CA ALA A 77 -2.92 -3.23 -11.20
C ALA A 77 -4.39 -3.17 -11.63
N ILE A 78 -5.25 -2.53 -10.83
CA ILE A 78 -6.67 -2.31 -11.18
C ILE A 78 -6.80 -1.35 -12.36
N ALA A 79 -6.03 -0.26 -12.35
CA ALA A 79 -6.09 0.75 -13.40
C ALA A 79 -5.50 0.24 -14.73
N TRP A 80 -4.47 -0.61 -14.68
CA TRP A 80 -3.73 -1.06 -15.85
C TRP A 80 -4.61 -1.79 -16.86
N SER A 81 -5.56 -2.60 -16.38
CA SER A 81 -6.52 -3.30 -17.24
C SER A 81 -7.47 -2.36 -17.97
N ALA A 82 -7.67 -1.13 -17.48
CA ALA A 82 -8.53 -0.14 -18.13
C ALA A 82 -7.83 0.64 -19.25
N PHE A 83 -6.50 0.68 -19.27
CA PHE A 83 -5.73 1.50 -20.21
C PHE A 83 -5.17 0.72 -21.41
N GLU A 84 -5.48 -0.59 -21.54
CA GLU A 84 -5.01 -1.47 -22.62
C GLU A 84 -3.50 -1.35 -22.94
N ILE A 85 -2.68 -1.10 -21.91
CA ILE A 85 -1.26 -0.84 -22.09
C ILE A 85 -0.53 -2.15 -22.41
N THR A 86 0.20 -2.18 -23.54
CA THR A 86 0.93 -3.37 -24.03
C THR A 86 2.16 -3.73 -23.20
N PHE A 87 2.65 -2.82 -22.35
CA PHE A 87 3.81 -3.08 -21.50
C PHE A 87 3.46 -4.04 -20.34
N PRO A 88 4.45 -4.83 -19.85
CA PRO A 88 4.25 -5.69 -18.69
C PRO A 88 3.80 -4.87 -17.47
N VAL A 89 2.70 -5.27 -16.84
CA VAL A 89 2.11 -4.60 -15.66
C VAL A 89 3.10 -4.45 -14.50
N GLN A 90 4.06 -5.37 -14.42
CA GLN A 90 5.12 -5.39 -13.42
C GLN A 90 6.01 -4.13 -13.51
N ILE A 91 6.29 -3.63 -14.71
CA ILE A 91 7.07 -2.40 -14.91
C ILE A 91 6.27 -1.20 -14.42
N GLY A 92 4.96 -1.17 -14.71
CA GLY A 92 4.04 -0.16 -14.19
C GLY A 92 4.00 -0.15 -12.66
N MET A 93 3.79 -1.31 -12.03
CA MET A 93 3.76 -1.44 -10.57
C MET A 93 5.12 -1.08 -9.93
N ALA A 94 6.24 -1.43 -10.56
CA ALA A 94 7.58 -1.04 -10.10
C ALA A 94 7.80 0.48 -10.18
N ALA A 95 7.42 1.09 -11.30
CA ALA A 95 7.50 2.53 -11.49
C ALA A 95 6.62 3.27 -10.48
N THR A 96 5.41 2.77 -10.24
CA THR A 96 4.53 3.28 -9.18
C THR A 96 5.17 3.08 -7.80
N GLY A 97 5.81 1.94 -7.53
CA GLY A 97 6.53 1.69 -6.28
C GLY A 97 7.64 2.71 -6.04
N VAL A 98 8.44 3.03 -7.05
CA VAL A 98 9.49 4.06 -6.95
C VAL A 98 8.87 5.47 -6.81
N ALA A 99 7.87 5.79 -7.63
CA ALA A 99 7.15 7.07 -7.58
C ALA A 99 6.41 7.27 -6.26
N SER A 100 5.94 6.20 -5.62
CA SER A 100 5.28 6.23 -4.32
C SER A 100 6.20 6.75 -3.23
N GLY A 101 7.52 6.57 -3.34
CA GLY A 101 8.48 7.20 -2.44
C GLY A 101 8.45 8.73 -2.53
N TRP A 102 8.22 9.29 -3.72
CA TRP A 102 8.07 10.73 -3.92
C TRP A 102 6.71 11.22 -3.42
N ILE A 103 5.64 10.50 -3.77
CA ILE A 103 4.26 10.78 -3.34
C ILE A 103 4.12 10.67 -1.82
N ALA A 104 4.72 9.68 -1.16
CA ALA A 104 4.68 9.52 0.28
C ALA A 104 5.33 10.71 1.01
N ASN A 105 6.36 11.31 0.42
CA ASN A 105 6.94 12.55 0.97
C ASN A 105 6.05 13.75 0.72
N PHE A 106 5.42 13.83 -0.44
CA PHE A 106 4.43 14.87 -0.72
C PHE A 106 3.26 14.78 0.27
N ILE A 107 2.72 13.59 0.50
CA ILE A 107 1.66 13.32 1.47
C ILE A 107 2.14 13.61 2.89
N ALA A 108 3.35 13.19 3.28
CA ALA A 108 3.87 13.50 4.62
C ALA A 108 4.05 15.02 4.84
N GLN A 109 4.53 15.76 3.83
CA GLN A 109 4.62 17.22 3.88
C GLN A 109 3.24 17.88 3.92
N PHE A 110 2.29 17.34 3.14
CA PHE A 110 0.92 17.81 3.13
C PHE A 110 0.24 17.57 4.47
N LEU A 111 0.35 16.36 5.02
CA LEU A 111 -0.17 15.99 6.34
C LEU A 111 0.47 16.82 7.45
N ASN A 112 1.78 17.08 7.41
CA ASN A 112 2.41 17.97 8.38
C ASN A 112 1.88 19.42 8.28
N ARG A 113 1.62 19.92 7.06
CA ARG A 113 1.00 21.23 6.84
C ARG A 113 -0.46 21.29 7.25
N VAL A 114 -1.19 20.20 7.07
CA VAL A 114 -2.59 20.09 7.48
C VAL A 114 -2.66 19.92 8.99
N SER A 115 -1.78 19.13 9.60
CA SER A 115 -1.66 18.97 11.05
C SER A 115 -1.35 20.29 11.73
N SER A 116 -0.39 21.07 11.23
CA SER A 116 -0.08 22.37 11.82
C SER A 116 -1.29 23.32 11.77
N ARG A 117 -2.11 23.24 10.71
CA ARG A 117 -3.37 24.00 10.64
C ARG A 117 -4.49 23.39 11.47
N ALA A 118 -4.49 22.08 11.68
CA ALA A 118 -5.46 21.40 12.52
C ALA A 118 -5.20 21.70 13.99
N ASP A 119 -3.94 21.82 14.41
CA ASP A 119 -3.54 22.28 15.74
C ASP A 119 -4.00 23.74 15.94
N ASP A 120 -3.74 24.64 14.98
CA ASP A 120 -4.25 26.03 15.04
C ASP A 120 -5.79 26.10 15.13
N ILE A 121 -6.51 25.22 14.43
CA ILE A 121 -7.98 25.16 14.48
C ILE A 121 -8.45 24.53 15.78
N ALA A 122 -7.75 23.51 16.28
CA ALA A 122 -8.06 22.84 17.54
C ALA A 122 -7.87 23.80 18.71
N ASP A 123 -6.76 24.53 18.76
CA ASP A 123 -6.52 25.58 19.78
C ASP A 123 -7.60 26.65 19.71
N ARG A 124 -8.00 27.08 18.49
CA ARG A 124 -9.07 28.07 18.32
C ARG A 124 -10.44 27.56 18.77
N VAL A 125 -10.72 26.26 18.58
CA VAL A 125 -11.95 25.63 19.05
C VAL A 125 -11.91 25.41 20.56
N VAL A 126 -10.75 25.04 21.11
CA VAL A 126 -10.53 24.89 22.56
C VAL A 126 -10.69 26.22 23.26
N ASP A 127 -10.10 27.31 22.75
CA ASP A 127 -10.27 28.67 23.27
C ASP A 127 -11.73 29.14 23.22
N GLN A 128 -12.49 28.68 22.22
CA GLN A 128 -13.89 29.03 22.07
C GLN A 128 -14.83 28.21 22.98
N VAL A 129 -14.44 26.97 23.33
CA VAL A 129 -15.22 26.06 24.20
C VAL A 129 -14.84 26.20 25.67
N VAL A 130 -13.57 26.48 25.95
CA VAL A 130 -13.04 26.77 27.28
C VAL A 130 -12.58 28.23 27.27
N PRO A 131 -13.51 29.20 27.30
CA PRO A 131 -13.11 30.59 27.49
C PRO A 131 -12.35 30.67 28.80
N GLU A 132 -11.06 30.97 28.71
CA GLU A 132 -10.19 31.16 29.84
C GLU A 132 -10.88 32.16 30.76
N LYS A 133 -11.25 31.72 31.96
CA LYS A 133 -11.76 32.61 33.00
C LYS A 133 -10.61 33.55 33.31
N ARG A 134 -10.62 34.69 32.63
CA ARG A 134 -9.83 35.86 32.94
C ARG A 134 -10.09 36.16 34.41
N SER A 135 -9.20 35.71 35.27
CA SER A 135 -9.13 36.10 36.67
C SER A 135 -8.65 37.55 36.67
N ASP A 136 -9.57 38.45 36.36
CA ASP A 136 -9.51 39.85 36.76
C ASP A 136 -9.81 39.87 38.26
N ASP A 137 -8.85 39.45 39.09
CA ASP A 137 -8.85 39.71 40.53
C ASP A 137 -7.60 40.55 40.84
N GLU A 138 -7.86 41.86 40.97
CA GLU A 138 -7.32 42.84 41.94
C GLU A 138 -5.81 42.88 42.26
#